data_AF-A0A147B8V0-F1
#
_entry.id   AF-A0A147B8V0-F1
#
_cell.length_a   1.000
_cell.length_b   1.000
_cell.length_c   1.000
_cell.angle_alpha   90.00
_cell.angle_beta   90.00
_cell.angle_gamma   90.00
#
_symmetry.space_group_name_H-M   'P 1'
#
loop_
_entity.id
_entity.type
_entity.pdbx_description
1 polymer ?
#
loop_
_entity_poly.entity_id
_entity_poly.type
_entity_poly.pdbx_seq_one_letter_code
_entity_poly.pdbx_strand_id
1 'polypeptide(L)'
;SFDWLYLYDKYNCRFQIGGGDQLGNIDSGHDFVKRIRTKDVYGILTPLITAETGDKYGKSAGNAVWLSADKTTPYDFYQFFLRLTDKEALQFVRLFTFTTNKELDDIIEEQMSQPEKRTAQKRLAQDLTLLVHGGRGLRLAKNASEVLFGSKPGEALQALEEQELRLIFGKA
;
A
#
# COMPACT_ATOMS: atom_id res chain seq x y z
N SER A 1 13.33 9.30 -21.05
CA SER A 1 14.53 8.78 -21.72
C SER A 1 15.83 9.38 -21.22
N PHE A 2 15.98 10.72 -21.17
CA PHE A 2 17.24 11.35 -20.75
C PHE A 2 17.64 11.00 -19.30
N ASP A 3 16.66 10.93 -18.39
CA ASP A 3 16.91 10.54 -16.99
C ASP A 3 17.63 9.20 -16.87
N TRP A 4 17.23 8.19 -17.65
CA TRP A 4 17.86 6.87 -17.61
C TRP A 4 19.29 6.91 -18.16
N LEU A 5 19.56 7.68 -19.22
CA LEU A 5 20.93 7.89 -19.69
C LEU A 5 21.81 8.54 -18.61
N TYR A 6 21.32 9.58 -17.95
CA TYR A 6 22.06 10.23 -16.86
C TYR A 6 22.35 9.27 -15.71
N LEU A 7 21.35 8.49 -15.29
CA LEU A 7 21.51 7.49 -14.23
C LEU A 7 22.45 6.34 -14.65
N TYR A 8 22.45 5.96 -15.93
CA TYR A 8 23.39 5.00 -16.47
C TYR A 8 24.83 5.54 -16.40
N ASP A 9 25.07 6.76 -16.90
CA ASP A 9 26.41 7.34 -16.93
C ASP A 9 26.97 7.57 -15.52
N LYS A 10 26.11 8.01 -14.58
CA LYS A 10 26.55 8.38 -13.23
C LYS A 10 26.61 7.21 -12.25
N TYR A 11 25.72 6.24 -12.40
CA TYR A 11 25.54 5.16 -11.41
C TYR A 11 25.52 3.76 -12.02
N ASN A 12 25.75 3.61 -13.33
CA ASN A 12 25.59 2.34 -14.05
C ASN A 12 24.21 1.71 -13.82
N CYS A 13 23.17 2.56 -13.75
CA CYS A 13 21.78 2.12 -13.60
C CYS A 13 21.31 1.36 -14.84
N ARG A 14 21.19 0.03 -14.73
CA ARG A 14 20.83 -0.86 -15.85
C ARG A 14 19.39 -1.34 -15.85
N PHE A 15 18.64 -1.07 -14.80
CA PHE A 15 17.25 -1.47 -14.68
C PHE A 15 16.36 -0.27 -14.42
N GLN A 16 15.24 -0.19 -15.13
CA GLN A 16 14.16 0.73 -14.82
C GLN A 16 12.87 -0.06 -14.60
N ILE A 17 12.18 0.24 -13.51
CA ILE A 17 10.93 -0.42 -13.15
C ILE A 17 9.80 0.60 -13.20
N GLY A 18 8.65 0.22 -13.74
CA GLY A 18 7.46 1.06 -13.77
C GLY A 18 6.18 0.27 -13.91
N GLY A 19 5.03 0.92 -13.70
CA GLY A 19 3.73 0.32 -13.99
C GLY A 19 3.56 0.03 -15.47
N GLY A 20 2.65 -0.88 -15.83
CA GLY A 20 2.39 -1.24 -17.23
C GLY A 20 2.09 -0.05 -18.16
N ASP A 21 1.59 1.07 -17.63
CA ASP A 21 1.38 2.32 -18.37
C ASP A 21 2.67 3.10 -18.68
N GLN A 22 3.84 2.66 -18.20
CA GLN A 22 5.15 3.24 -18.48
C GLN A 22 5.93 2.53 -19.59
N LEU A 23 5.36 1.52 -20.26
CA LEU A 23 6.04 0.75 -21.32
C LEU A 23 6.72 1.65 -22.35
N GLY A 24 6.00 2.62 -22.93
CA GLY A 24 6.57 3.49 -23.96
C GLY A 24 7.72 4.38 -23.46
N ASN A 25 7.65 4.84 -22.21
CA ASN A 25 8.71 5.66 -21.61
C ASN A 25 9.98 4.85 -21.31
N ILE A 26 9.81 3.62 -20.83
CA ILE A 26 10.90 2.69 -20.54
C ILE A 26 11.54 2.22 -21.86
N ASP A 27 10.73 1.85 -22.85
CA ASP A 27 11.21 1.45 -24.19
C ASP A 27 12.02 2.58 -24.86
N SER A 28 11.47 3.80 -24.83
CA SER A 28 12.19 4.98 -25.32
C SER A 28 13.50 5.26 -24.55
N GLY A 29 13.56 4.90 -23.27
CA GLY A 29 14.78 5.01 -22.46
C GLY A 29 15.81 3.95 -22.82
N HIS A 30 15.39 2.69 -22.97
CA HIS A 30 16.23 1.58 -23.43
C HIS A 30 16.91 1.91 -24.76
N ASP A 31 16.12 2.30 -25.75
CA ASP A 31 16.60 2.65 -27.08
C ASP A 31 17.61 3.81 -27.04
N PHE A 32 17.35 4.81 -26.21
CA PHE A 32 18.18 6.00 -26.10
C PHE A 32 19.56 5.66 -25.50
N VAL A 33 19.60 4.88 -24.42
CA VAL A 33 20.87 4.43 -23.81
C VAL A 33 21.64 3.55 -24.79
N LYS A 34 20.96 2.61 -25.46
CA LYS A 34 21.58 1.72 -26.44
C LYS A 34 22.21 2.47 -27.61
N ARG A 35 21.54 3.49 -28.15
CA ARG A 35 22.08 4.30 -29.25
C ARG A 35 23.28 5.14 -28.85
N ILE A 36 23.25 5.75 -27.67
CA ILE A 36 24.27 6.73 -27.24
C ILE A 36 25.49 6.09 -26.58
N ARG A 37 25.31 4.97 -25.89
CA ARG A 37 26.39 4.27 -25.17
C ARG A 37 26.74 2.92 -25.73
N THR A 38 25.93 2.38 -26.64
CA THR A 38 26.10 1.02 -27.19
C THR A 38 26.08 -0.02 -26.06
N LYS A 39 25.14 0.15 -25.13
CA LYS A 39 25.00 -0.66 -23.92
C LYS A 39 23.55 -1.11 -23.75
N ASP A 40 23.38 -2.35 -23.31
CA ASP A 40 22.07 -2.89 -22.98
C ASP A 40 21.68 -2.55 -21.53
N VAL A 41 20.42 -2.14 -21.40
CA VAL A 41 19.70 -1.88 -20.16
C VAL A 41 18.33 -2.54 -20.25
N TYR A 42 17.64 -2.77 -19.14
CA TYR A 42 16.45 -3.60 -19.10
C TYR A 42 15.29 -2.94 -18.34
N GLY A 43 14.09 -3.04 -18.91
CA GLY A 43 12.86 -2.58 -18.29
C GLY A 43 12.14 -3.71 -17.58
N ILE A 44 11.55 -3.43 -16.42
CA ILE A 44 10.60 -4.34 -15.77
C ILE A 44 9.27 -3.60 -15.60
N LEU A 45 8.20 -4.21 -16.09
CA LEU A 45 6.85 -3.68 -15.93
C LEU A 45 6.12 -4.43 -14.83
N THR A 46 5.51 -3.68 -13.91
CA THR A 46 4.63 -4.23 -12.89
C THR A 46 3.16 -4.11 -13.35
N PRO A 47 2.29 -5.07 -13.00
CA PRO A 47 0.89 -4.98 -13.32
C PRO A 47 0.27 -3.73 -12.71
N LEU A 48 -0.71 -3.16 -13.40
CA LEU A 48 -1.52 -2.07 -12.85
C LEU A 48 -2.53 -2.64 -11.86
N ILE A 49 -2.70 -1.95 -10.73
CA ILE A 49 -3.66 -2.36 -9.71
C ILE A 49 -5.03 -1.75 -10.06
N THR A 50 -6.00 -2.61 -10.30
CA THR A 50 -7.38 -2.25 -10.63
C THR A 50 -8.31 -2.65 -9.50
N ALA A 51 -9.30 -1.80 -9.23
CA ALA A 51 -10.42 -2.13 -8.37
C ALA A 51 -11.33 -3.16 -9.05
N GLU A 52 -12.20 -3.78 -8.26
CA GLU A 52 -13.19 -4.72 -8.79
C GLU A 52 -14.12 -4.07 -9.83
N THR A 53 -14.36 -2.77 -9.73
CA THR A 53 -15.13 -1.98 -10.70
C THR A 53 -14.42 -1.77 -12.04
N GLY A 54 -13.15 -2.20 -12.17
CA GLY A 54 -12.31 -1.98 -13.34
C GLY A 54 -11.56 -0.65 -13.33
N ASP A 55 -11.87 0.24 -12.39
CA ASP A 55 -11.17 1.51 -12.24
C ASP A 55 -9.73 1.32 -11.74
N LYS A 56 -8.81 2.19 -12.18
CA LYS A 56 -7.46 2.24 -11.60
C LYS A 56 -7.55 2.71 -10.15
N TYR A 57 -6.96 1.94 -9.24
CA TYR A 57 -6.84 2.36 -7.83
C TYR A 57 -6.12 3.71 -7.74
N GLY A 58 -6.72 4.67 -7.04
CA GLY A 58 -6.10 5.95 -6.67
C GLY A 58 -6.14 7.11 -7.68
N LYS A 59 -6.69 6.95 -8.90
CA LYS A 59 -6.78 8.07 -9.87
C LYS A 59 -8.21 8.56 -10.18
N SER A 60 -9.23 7.71 -10.09
CA SER A 60 -10.53 8.01 -10.72
C SER A 60 -11.72 8.25 -9.77
N ALA A 61 -11.58 8.08 -8.45
CA ALA A 61 -12.74 8.06 -7.55
C ALA A 61 -12.72 9.11 -6.41
N GLY A 62 -11.81 10.08 -6.40
CA GLY A 62 -11.69 11.04 -5.29
C GLY A 62 -11.23 10.43 -3.94
N ASN A 63 -11.10 9.11 -3.85
CA ASN A 63 -10.68 8.35 -2.67
C ASN A 63 -9.18 8.04 -2.69
N ALA A 64 -8.33 9.03 -3.00
CA ALA A 64 -6.89 8.83 -2.91
C ALA A 64 -6.49 8.60 -1.44
N VAL A 65 -5.89 7.46 -1.15
CA VAL A 65 -5.29 7.14 0.16
C VAL A 65 -3.88 7.68 0.16
N TRP A 66 -3.63 8.72 0.95
CA TRP A 66 -2.34 9.37 1.03
C TRP A 66 -1.43 8.68 2.04
N LEU A 67 -0.13 8.68 1.79
CA LEU A 67 0.86 8.18 2.75
C LEU A 67 1.13 9.18 3.89
N SER A 68 0.84 10.47 3.67
CA SER A 68 1.00 11.52 4.67
C SER A 68 -0.16 11.48 5.67
N ALA A 69 0.19 11.41 6.96
CA ALA A 69 -0.75 11.37 8.08
C ALA A 69 -1.66 12.62 8.15
N ASP A 70 -1.21 13.76 7.64
CA ASP A 70 -1.99 15.00 7.63
C ASP A 70 -3.15 14.96 6.62
N LYS A 71 -3.01 14.15 5.57
CA LYS A 71 -4.01 13.98 4.52
C LYS A 71 -4.91 12.78 4.79
N THR A 72 -4.32 11.62 5.07
CA THR A 72 -5.02 10.41 5.48
C THR A 72 -4.46 9.98 6.82
N THR A 73 -5.29 10.02 7.86
CA THR A 73 -4.85 9.69 9.22
C THR A 73 -4.42 8.22 9.28
N PRO A 74 -3.53 7.83 10.22
CA PRO A 74 -3.17 6.42 10.38
C PRO A 74 -4.38 5.51 10.60
N TYR A 75 -5.41 6.03 11.27
CA TYR A 75 -6.69 5.34 11.45
C TYR A 75 -7.41 5.13 10.11
N ASP A 76 -7.61 6.18 9.31
CA ASP A 76 -8.29 6.08 8.01
C ASP A 76 -7.51 5.16 7.05
N PHE A 77 -6.18 5.25 7.07
CA PHE A 77 -5.29 4.39 6.28
C PHE A 77 -5.47 2.92 6.66
N TYR A 78 -5.44 2.60 7.95
CA TYR A 78 -5.68 1.25 8.45
C TYR A 78 -7.09 0.75 8.12
N GLN A 79 -8.11 1.60 8.30
CA GLN A 79 -9.51 1.29 8.01
C GLN A 79 -9.76 1.05 6.52
N PHE A 80 -9.06 1.75 5.63
CA PHE A 80 -9.15 1.52 4.20
C PHE A 80 -8.82 0.06 3.85
N PHE A 81 -7.68 -0.46 4.32
CA PHE A 81 -7.30 -1.86 4.07
C PHE A 81 -8.22 -2.85 4.78
N LEU A 82 -8.71 -2.50 5.98
CA LEU A 82 -9.69 -3.33 6.69
C LEU A 82 -11.04 -3.45 5.96
N ARG A 83 -11.40 -2.48 5.11
CA ARG A 83 -12.69 -2.44 4.40
C ARG A 83 -12.65 -3.10 3.04
N LEU A 84 -11.48 -3.50 2.54
CA LEU A 84 -11.34 -4.21 1.26
C LEU A 84 -12.27 -5.43 1.19
N THR A 85 -12.74 -5.72 -0.01
CA THR A 85 -13.44 -6.99 -0.28
C THR A 85 -12.48 -8.16 -0.09
N ASP A 86 -12.99 -9.36 0.12
CA ASP A 86 -12.13 -10.54 0.31
C ASP A 86 -11.25 -10.79 -0.91
N LYS A 87 -11.79 -10.59 -2.11
CA LYS A 87 -11.07 -10.71 -3.38
C LYS A 87 -9.93 -9.69 -3.49
N GLU A 88 -10.20 -8.43 -3.17
CA GLU A 88 -9.18 -7.37 -3.19
C GLU A 88 -8.10 -7.62 -2.14
N ALA A 89 -8.49 -8.05 -0.94
CA ALA A 89 -7.56 -8.39 0.14
C ALA A 89 -6.61 -9.53 -0.27
N LEU A 90 -7.14 -10.59 -0.90
CA LEU A 90 -6.32 -11.70 -1.40
C LEU A 90 -5.39 -11.28 -2.55
N GLN A 91 -5.82 -10.36 -3.42
CA GLN A 91 -4.94 -9.79 -4.44
C GLN A 91 -3.83 -8.96 -3.79
N PHE A 92 -4.19 -8.10 -2.84
CA PHE A 92 -3.28 -7.13 -2.25
C PHE A 92 -2.25 -7.80 -1.34
N VAL A 93 -2.63 -8.84 -0.59
CA VAL A 93 -1.71 -9.52 0.33
C VAL A 93 -0.54 -10.14 -0.44
N ARG A 94 -0.79 -10.65 -1.66
CA ARG A 94 0.24 -11.17 -2.57
C ARG A 94 1.20 -10.09 -3.10
N LEU A 95 0.75 -8.83 -3.16
CA LEU A 95 1.48 -7.75 -3.81
C LEU A 95 2.21 -6.83 -2.82
N PHE A 96 1.66 -6.65 -1.64
CA PHE A 96 2.03 -5.56 -0.73
C PHE A 96 2.56 -6.02 0.63
N THR A 97 2.72 -7.33 0.84
CA THR A 97 3.31 -7.87 2.06
C THR A 97 4.68 -8.47 1.81
N PHE A 98 5.51 -8.50 2.85
CA PHE A 98 6.84 -9.10 2.83
C PHE A 98 6.84 -10.50 3.48
N THR A 99 5.74 -11.24 3.35
CA THR A 99 5.62 -12.58 3.93
C THR A 99 6.34 -13.63 3.10
N THR A 100 6.73 -14.72 3.75
CA THR A 100 7.18 -15.92 3.03
C THR A 100 6.02 -16.54 2.24
N ASN A 101 6.34 -17.36 1.23
CA ASN A 101 5.31 -18.07 0.45
C ASN A 101 4.42 -18.94 1.34
N LYS A 102 5.00 -19.59 2.35
CA LYS A 102 4.24 -20.41 3.30
C LYS A 102 3.25 -19.58 4.11
N GLU A 103 3.71 -18.47 4.69
CA GLU A 103 2.81 -17.58 5.45
C GLU A 103 1.71 -16.99 4.57
N LEU A 104 2.04 -16.68 3.31
CA LEU A 104 1.06 -16.19 2.34
C LEU A 104 -0.02 -17.25 2.08
N ASP A 105 0.38 -18.51 1.85
CA ASP A 105 -0.55 -19.62 1.65
C ASP A 105 -1.44 -19.84 2.88
N ASP A 106 -0.88 -19.79 4.09
CA ASP A 106 -1.62 -19.91 5.36
C ASP A 106 -2.67 -18.78 5.50
N ILE A 107 -2.29 -17.52 5.17
CA ILE A 107 -3.23 -16.37 5.20
C ILE A 107 -4.37 -16.58 4.20
N ILE A 108 -4.06 -17.06 2.99
CA ILE A 108 -5.06 -17.28 1.95
C ILE A 108 -6.01 -18.40 2.37
N GLU A 109 -5.50 -19.51 2.91
CA GLU A 109 -6.30 -20.63 3.38
C GLU A 109 -7.23 -20.22 4.54
N GLU A 110 -6.71 -19.49 5.53
CA GLU A 110 -7.54 -19.01 6.65
C GLU A 110 -8.62 -18.03 6.17
N GLN A 111 -8.29 -17.10 5.28
CA GLN A 111 -9.26 -16.15 4.73
C GLN A 111 -10.35 -16.86 3.92
N MET A 112 -10.00 -17.89 3.14
CA MET A 112 -10.97 -18.64 2.33
C MET A 112 -11.86 -19.56 3.17
N SER A 113 -11.33 -20.12 4.25
CA SER A 113 -12.09 -21.01 5.15
C SER A 113 -12.96 -20.24 6.15
N GLN A 114 -12.52 -19.06 6.59
CA GLN A 114 -13.15 -18.26 7.66
C GLN A 114 -13.16 -16.77 7.28
N PRO A 115 -13.87 -16.36 6.21
CA PRO A 115 -13.83 -15.00 5.68
C PRO A 115 -14.28 -13.93 6.70
N GLU A 116 -15.16 -14.30 7.63
CA GLU A 116 -15.62 -13.43 8.72
C GLU A 116 -14.49 -12.99 9.66
N LYS A 117 -13.39 -13.75 9.74
CA LYS A 117 -12.21 -13.37 10.53
C LYS A 117 -11.41 -12.24 9.91
N ARG A 118 -11.55 -12.01 8.60
CA ARG A 118 -10.89 -10.93 7.86
C ARG A 118 -9.36 -10.99 7.99
N THR A 119 -8.79 -12.19 7.99
CA THR A 119 -7.35 -12.43 8.23
C THR A 119 -6.49 -11.69 7.22
N ALA A 120 -6.82 -11.75 5.93
CA ALA A 120 -6.05 -11.07 4.87
C ALA A 120 -6.10 -9.55 5.03
N GLN A 121 -7.29 -8.98 5.28
CA GLN A 121 -7.47 -7.55 5.50
C GLN A 121 -6.70 -7.06 6.74
N LYS A 122 -6.81 -7.79 7.86
CA LYS A 122 -6.10 -7.45 9.10
C LYS A 122 -4.60 -7.49 8.91
N ARG A 123 -4.08 -8.51 8.21
CA ARG A 123 -2.65 -8.61 7.91
C ARG A 123 -2.17 -7.44 7.07
N LEU A 124 -2.86 -7.15 5.97
CA LEU A 124 -2.57 -6.01 5.10
C LEU A 124 -2.59 -4.68 5.85
N ALA A 125 -3.66 -4.42 6.61
CA ALA A 125 -3.82 -3.19 7.35
C ALA A 125 -2.68 -3.01 8.36
N GLN A 126 -2.29 -4.07 9.07
CA GLN A 126 -1.19 -4.04 10.03
C GLN A 126 0.16 -3.78 9.35
N ASP A 127 0.52 -4.58 8.35
CA ASP A 127 1.84 -4.51 7.71
C ASP A 127 2.03 -3.16 7.00
N LEU A 128 1.03 -2.67 6.28
CA LEU A 128 1.13 -1.41 5.54
C LEU A 128 1.06 -0.19 6.46
N THR A 129 0.24 -0.22 7.51
CA THR A 129 0.21 0.90 8.47
C THR A 129 1.51 0.96 9.25
N LEU A 130 2.11 -0.19 9.61
CA LEU A 130 3.42 -0.25 10.22
C LEU A 130 4.50 0.31 9.29
N LEU A 131 4.47 -0.06 8.01
CA LEU A 131 5.43 0.41 7.01
C LEU A 131 5.36 1.93 6.80
N VAL A 132 4.15 2.49 6.69
CA VAL A 132 3.93 3.89 6.31
C VAL A 132 3.93 4.83 7.52
N HIS A 133 3.28 4.45 8.62
CA HIS A 133 3.08 5.30 9.80
C HIS A 133 3.84 4.82 11.05
N GLY A 134 4.64 3.77 10.93
CA GLY A 134 5.45 3.23 12.01
C GLY A 134 4.64 2.60 13.15
N GLY A 135 5.35 2.15 14.18
CA GLY A 135 4.73 1.46 15.33
C GLY A 135 3.74 2.35 16.10
N ARG A 136 3.99 3.66 16.20
CA ARG A 136 3.07 4.60 16.85
C ARG A 136 1.78 4.74 16.05
N GLY A 137 1.87 4.95 14.74
CA GLY A 137 0.69 5.06 13.86
C GLY A 137 -0.17 3.81 13.86
N LEU A 138 0.46 2.62 13.84
CA LEU A 138 -0.28 1.36 13.94
C LEU A 138 -1.00 1.20 15.28
N ARG A 139 -0.34 1.49 16.41
CA ARG A 139 -1.00 1.43 17.73
C ARG A 139 -2.19 2.37 17.81
N LEU A 140 -2.02 3.60 17.35
CA LEU A 140 -3.09 4.59 17.27
C LEU A 140 -4.28 4.10 16.46
N ALA A 141 -4.02 3.57 15.26
CA ALA A 141 -5.06 3.07 14.39
C ALA A 141 -5.85 1.89 15.01
N LYS A 142 -5.15 0.98 15.70
CA LYS A 142 -5.78 -0.15 16.41
C LYS A 142 -6.61 0.33 17.60
N ASN A 143 -6.05 1.18 18.46
CA ASN A 143 -6.75 1.74 19.62
C ASN A 143 -8.01 2.50 19.17
N ALA A 144 -7.91 3.35 18.16
CA ALA A 144 -9.04 4.08 17.59
C ALA A 144 -10.14 3.13 17.07
N SER A 145 -9.74 2.03 16.41
CA SER A 145 -10.68 1.01 15.94
C SER A 145 -11.40 0.31 17.10
N GLU A 146 -10.71 0.05 18.20
CA GLU A 146 -11.29 -0.52 19.43
C GLU A 146 -12.19 0.47 20.18
N VAL A 147 -11.86 1.76 20.20
CA VAL A 147 -12.74 2.79 20.77
C VAL A 147 -14.06 2.86 19.99
N LEU A 148 -13.97 2.89 18.66
CA LEU A 148 -15.13 3.13 17.80
C LEU A 148 -16.02 1.90 17.60
N PHE A 149 -15.45 0.70 17.61
CA PHE A 149 -16.16 -0.54 17.28
C PHE A 149 -15.95 -1.67 18.30
N GLY A 150 -15.18 -1.44 19.35
CA GLY A 150 -14.92 -2.44 20.39
C GLY A 150 -16.01 -2.49 21.46
N SER A 151 -15.92 -3.52 22.29
CA SER A 151 -16.92 -3.83 23.32
C SER A 151 -16.91 -2.86 24.50
N LYS A 152 -15.87 -2.03 24.64
CA LYS A 152 -15.68 -1.09 25.77
C LYS A 152 -15.11 0.27 25.33
N PRO A 153 -15.89 1.12 24.63
CA PRO A 153 -15.43 2.41 24.11
C PRO A 153 -14.86 3.36 25.18
N GLY A 154 -15.45 3.35 26.39
CA GLY A 154 -15.10 4.30 27.45
C GLY A 154 -13.70 4.09 28.05
N GLU A 155 -13.28 2.85 28.28
CA GLU A 155 -11.94 2.52 28.80
C GLU A 155 -10.86 2.89 27.76
N ALA A 156 -11.13 2.62 26.48
CA ALA A 156 -10.20 2.91 25.40
C ALA A 156 -10.07 4.42 25.11
N LEU A 157 -11.14 5.20 25.28
CA LEU A 157 -11.11 6.66 25.11
C LEU A 157 -10.28 7.36 26.20
N GLN A 158 -10.31 6.84 27.44
CA GLN A 158 -9.53 7.37 28.55
C GLN A 158 -8.01 7.13 28.42
N ALA A 159 -7.61 6.15 27.60
CA ALA A 159 -6.21 5.81 27.39
C ALA A 159 -5.52 6.64 26.29
N LEU A 160 -6.26 7.49 25.57
CA LEU A 160 -5.75 8.30 24.46
C LEU A 160 -5.34 9.71 24.90
N GLU A 161 -4.21 10.19 24.40
CA GLU A 161 -3.80 11.59 24.62
C GLU A 161 -4.60 12.56 23.72
N GLU A 162 -4.66 13.84 24.07
CA GLU A 162 -5.41 14.86 23.32
C GLU A 162 -4.96 14.96 21.85
N GLN A 163 -3.67 14.83 21.58
CA GLN A 163 -3.13 14.81 20.21
C GLN A 163 -3.62 13.61 19.41
N GLU A 164 -3.83 12.47 20.07
CA GLU A 164 -4.29 11.23 19.46
C GLU A 164 -5.79 11.31 19.15
N LEU A 165 -6.57 11.89 20.05
CA LEU A 165 -7.97 12.22 19.80
C LEU A 165 -8.13 13.18 18.63
N ARG A 166 -7.27 14.19 18.50
CA ARG A 166 -7.28 15.08 17.32
C ARG A 166 -6.89 14.36 16.03
N LEU A 167 -5.97 13.40 16.08
CA LEU A 167 -5.63 12.60 14.90
C LEU A 167 -6.75 11.65 14.47
N ILE A 168 -7.61 11.22 15.40
CA ILE A 168 -8.73 10.31 15.12
C ILE A 168 -10.01 11.08 14.74
N PHE A 169 -10.30 12.19 15.44
CA PHE A 169 -11.57 12.92 15.38
C PHE A 169 -11.44 14.38 14.92
N GLY A 170 -10.22 14.91 14.80
CA GLY A 170 -9.95 16.35 14.64
C GLY A 170 -10.13 16.91 13.23
N LYS A 171 -10.91 16.26 12.36
CA LYS A 171 -11.41 16.88 11.13
C LYS A 171 -12.93 17.01 11.23
N ALA A 172 -13.37 18.18 11.70
CA ALA A 172 -14.68 18.78 11.42
C ALA A 172 -14.45 20.06 10.63
#